data_AF-A0A2Z2E329-F1
#
_entry.id   AF-A0A2Z2E329-F1
#
_cell.length_a   1.000
_cell.length_b   1.000
_cell.length_c   1.000
_cell.angle_alpha   90.00
_cell.angle_beta   90.00
_cell.angle_gamma   90.00
#
_symmetry.space_group_name_H-M   'P 1'
#
loop_
_entity.id
_entity.type
_entity.pdbx_description
1 polymer ?
#
loop_
_entity_poly.entity_id
_entity_poly.type
_entity_poly.pdbx_seq_one_letter_code
_entity_poly.pdbx_strand_id
1 'polypeptide(L)'
;EATGVVGVAAYRMSDGKTMAVLFSVPYDYNLYQNWWNVKVYRGWRRADQKMYEDLYYKSSPFKGDDGWHSKYLGYGLRCRGYMNSSG
;
A
#
# COMPACT_ATOMS: atom_id res chain seq x y z
N GLU A 1 -23.99 -2.89 -7.26
CA GLU A 1 -23.15 -1.83 -6.67
C GLU A 1 -21.93 -1.63 -7.56
N ALA A 2 -21.41 -0.40 -7.59
CA ALA A 2 -20.26 -0.03 -8.41
C ALA A 2 -19.05 0.16 -7.48
N THR A 3 -18.29 -0.92 -7.27
CA THR A 3 -17.13 -0.94 -6.36
C THR A 3 -15.86 -1.34 -7.11
N GLY A 4 -14.74 -0.76 -6.69
CA GLY A 4 -13.42 -1.12 -7.20
C GLY A 4 -12.79 -2.24 -6.37
N VAL A 5 -11.47 -2.37 -6.44
CA VAL A 5 -10.70 -3.34 -5.64
C VAL A 5 -9.70 -2.61 -4.74
N VAL A 6 -9.87 -2.78 -3.43
CA VAL A 6 -9.04 -2.13 -2.41
C VAL A 6 -8.67 -3.16 -1.36
N GLY A 7 -7.40 -3.20 -0.97
CA GLY A 7 -6.95 -4.17 0.00
C GLY A 7 -5.52 -3.99 0.48
N VAL A 8 -5.17 -4.81 1.48
CA VAL A 8 -3.82 -4.88 2.04
C VAL A 8 -3.37 -6.34 2.07
N ALA A 9 -2.22 -6.63 1.47
CA ALA A 9 -1.52 -7.89 1.64
C ALA A 9 -0.46 -7.75 2.74
N ALA A 10 -0.39 -8.71 3.66
CA ALA A 10 0.58 -8.72 4.76
C ALA A 10 1.39 -10.02 4.76
N TYR A 11 2.72 -9.88 4.77
CA TYR A 11 3.67 -10.99 4.79
C TYR A 11 4.51 -10.95 6.06
N ARG A 12 4.65 -12.11 6.71
CA ARG A 12 5.56 -12.26 7.84
C ARG A 12 6.99 -12.37 7.32
N MET A 13 7.90 -11.59 7.89
CA MET A 13 9.32 -11.61 7.57
C MET A 13 10.08 -12.49 8.57
N SER A 14 11.23 -13.04 8.15
CA SER A 14 12.08 -13.90 8.98
C SER A 14 12.64 -13.19 10.22
N ASP A 15 12.77 -11.87 10.16
CA ASP A 15 13.23 -11.00 11.25
C ASP A 15 12.11 -10.58 12.23
N GLY A 16 10.99 -11.30 12.20
CA GLY A 16 9.84 -11.14 13.09
C GLY A 16 8.94 -9.94 12.79
N LYS A 17 9.16 -9.22 11.68
CA LYS A 17 8.36 -8.06 11.26
C LYS A 17 7.26 -8.46 10.27
N THR A 18 6.45 -7.48 9.89
CA THR A 18 5.41 -7.65 8.86
C THR A 18 5.61 -6.64 7.75
N MET A 19 5.74 -7.11 6.51
CA MET A 19 5.67 -6.25 5.32
C MET A 19 4.22 -6.17 4.87
N ALA A 20 3.68 -4.95 4.77
CA ALA A 20 2.34 -4.69 4.29
C ALA A 20 2.38 -3.94 2.95
N VAL A 21 1.51 -4.34 2.03
CA VAL A 21 1.36 -3.75 0.70
C VAL A 21 -0.11 -3.36 0.51
N LEU A 22 -0.38 -2.07 0.35
CA LEU A 22 -1.68 -1.51 0.00
C LEU A 22 -1.80 -1.39 -1.51
N PHE A 23 -2.97 -1.71 -2.03
CA PHE A 23 -3.43 -1.36 -3.38
C PHE A 23 -4.87 -0.84 -3.30
N SER A 24 -5.16 0.21 -4.07
CA SER A 24 -6.49 0.82 -4.18
C SER A 24 -6.73 1.19 -5.64
N VAL A 25 -7.68 0.50 -6.26
CA VAL A 25 -8.13 0.72 -7.64
C VAL A 25 -9.61 1.08 -7.55
N PRO A 26 -9.99 2.36 -7.68
CA PRO A 26 -11.36 2.81 -7.53
C PRO A 26 -12.22 2.40 -8.74
N TYR A 27 -13.54 2.39 -8.55
CA TYR A 27 -14.48 2.24 -9.67
C TYR A 27 -14.62 3.53 -10.48
N ASP A 28 -14.71 4.68 -9.81
CA ASP A 28 -14.95 5.98 -10.44
C ASP A 28 -13.69 6.86 -10.45
N TYR A 29 -13.09 7.00 -11.63
CA TYR A 29 -11.89 7.81 -11.85
C TYR A 29 -12.17 9.31 -12.02
N ASN A 30 -13.44 9.74 -12.12
CA ASN A 30 -13.76 11.16 -12.14
C ASN A 30 -13.49 11.81 -10.77
N LEU A 31 -13.60 11.03 -9.70
CA LEU A 31 -13.43 11.48 -8.32
C LEU A 31 -12.18 10.91 -7.63
N TYR A 32 -11.73 9.72 -8.05
CA TYR A 32 -10.66 8.99 -7.38
C TYR A 32 -9.54 8.57 -8.34
N GLN A 33 -8.42 8.15 -7.78
CA GLN A 33 -7.21 7.74 -8.52
C GLN A 33 -6.66 6.46 -7.89
N ASN A 34 -5.79 5.76 -8.62
CA ASN A 34 -5.06 4.63 -8.07
C ASN A 34 -4.11 5.07 -6.94
N TRP A 35 -4.03 4.25 -5.88
CA TRP A 35 -3.08 4.45 -4.79
C TRP A 35 -2.46 3.14 -4.34
N TRP A 36 -1.19 3.19 -3.97
CA TRP A 36 -0.47 2.06 -3.40
C TRP A 36 0.48 2.50 -2.31
N ASN A 37 0.84 1.57 -1.43
CA ASN A 37 1.81 1.85 -0.39
C ASN A 37 2.51 0.58 0.08
N VAL A 38 3.72 0.72 0.63
CA VAL A 38 4.47 -0.36 1.29
C VAL A 38 4.97 0.14 2.64
N LYS A 39 4.81 -0.66 3.70
CA LYS A 39 5.32 -0.33 5.04
C LYS A 39 5.75 -1.59 5.78
N VAL A 40 6.76 -1.46 6.64
CA VAL A 40 7.19 -2.53 7.53
C VAL A 40 6.75 -2.21 8.96
N TYR A 41 6.00 -3.11 9.57
CA TYR A 41 5.53 -3.01 10.96
C TYR A 41 6.38 -3.86 11.90
N ARG A 42 6.53 -3.39 13.15
CA ARG A 42 7.12 -4.20 14.23
C ARG A 42 6.20 -5.35 14.59
N GLY A 43 6.78 -6.54 14.75
CA GLY A 43 6.08 -7.76 15.12
C GLY A 43 5.24 -8.34 13.99
N TRP A 44 4.59 -9.48 14.29
CA TRP A 44 3.59 -10.07 13.41
C TRP A 44 2.25 -9.31 13.52
N ARG A 45 1.71 -8.88 12.38
CA ARG A 45 0.40 -8.20 12.29
C ARG A 45 -0.37 -8.76 11.10
N ARG A 46 -1.63 -9.15 11.34
CA ARG A 46 -2.56 -9.51 10.26
C ARG A 46 -3.02 -8.24 9.54
N ALA A 47 -3.26 -8.32 8.23
CA ALA A 47 -3.95 -7.24 7.52
C ALA A 47 -5.37 -7.07 8.06
N ASP A 48 -5.74 -5.84 8.37
CA ASP A 48 -7.04 -5.45 8.89
C ASP A 48 -7.40 -4.02 8.44
N GLN A 49 -8.60 -3.57 8.80
CA GLN A 49 -9.10 -2.23 8.46
C GLN A 49 -8.18 -1.12 9.00
N LYS A 50 -7.59 -1.31 10.19
CA LYS A 50 -6.69 -0.34 10.80
C LYS A 50 -5.38 -0.20 10.02
N MET A 51 -4.85 -1.31 9.50
CA MET A 51 -3.67 -1.32 8.63
C MET A 51 -3.97 -0.64 7.29
N TYR A 52 -5.15 -0.87 6.71
CA TYR A 52 -5.61 -0.13 5.53
C TYR A 52 -5.63 1.39 5.79
N GLU A 53 -6.29 1.84 6.87
CA GLU A 53 -6.40 3.26 7.18
C GLU A 53 -5.04 3.92 7.44
N ASP A 54 -4.12 3.20 8.09
CA ASP A 54 -2.75 3.67 8.31
C ASP A 54 -1.98 3.83 6.99
N LEU A 55 -2.07 2.84 6.09
CA LEU A 55 -1.38 2.87 4.80
C LEU A 55 -1.97 3.92 3.85
N TYR A 56 -3.30 4.07 3.84
CA TYR A 56 -4.02 4.92 2.90
C TYR A 56 -4.07 6.38 3.36
N TYR A 57 -4.38 6.65 4.64
CA TYR A 57 -4.58 8.03 5.11
C TYR A 57 -3.38 8.63 5.85
N LYS A 58 -2.49 7.81 6.44
CA LYS A 58 -1.49 8.29 7.42
C LYS A 58 -0.04 8.09 7.02
N SER A 59 0.22 7.24 6.02
CA SER A 59 1.58 6.80 5.67
C SER A 59 2.05 7.25 4.29
N SER A 60 1.50 8.37 3.80
CA SER A 60 1.84 9.00 2.51
C SER A 60 1.87 7.99 1.36
N PRO A 61 0.69 7.48 0.92
CA PRO A 61 0.64 6.55 -0.20
C PRO A 61 1.15 7.20 -1.49
N PHE A 62 1.65 6.36 -2.39
CA PHE A 62 2.01 6.77 -3.74
C PHE A 62 0.80 6.68 -4.64
N LYS A 63 0.69 7.64 -5.55
CA LYS A 63 -0.31 7.59 -6.62
C LYS A 63 0.11 6.54 -7.65
N GLY A 64 -0.85 5.84 -8.24
CA GLY A 64 -0.65 5.12 -9.49
C GLY A 64 -0.62 6.13 -10.63
N ASP A 65 0.57 6.66 -10.90
CA ASP A 65 0.82 7.80 -11.81
C ASP A 65 1.75 7.42 -12.96
N ASP A 66 1.85 6.12 -13.26
CA ASP A 66 2.72 5.58 -14.30
C ASP A 66 4.21 5.90 -14.05
N GLY A 67 4.57 6.16 -12.79
CA GLY A 67 5.91 6.51 -12.33
C GLY A 67 6.53 5.48 -11.37
N TRP A 68 7.86 5.46 -11.34
CA TRP A 68 8.61 4.69 -10.34
C TRP A 68 8.82 5.54 -9.07
N HIS A 69 8.43 4.98 -7.92
CA HIS A 69 8.63 5.61 -6.62
C HIS A 69 9.54 4.77 -5.73
N SER A 70 10.32 5.42 -4.87
CA SER A 70 11.19 4.75 -3.90
C SER A 70 11.07 5.39 -2.53
N LYS A 71 11.12 4.59 -1.47
CA LYS A 71 11.24 5.10 -0.08
C LYS A 71 11.92 4.13 0.86
N TYR A 72 12.52 4.68 1.91
CA TYR A 72 13.01 3.91 3.04
C TYR A 72 11.84 3.39 3.88
N LEU A 73 11.92 2.12 4.30
CA LEU A 73 10.89 1.45 5.10
C LEU A 73 11.27 1.36 6.59
N GLY A 74 12.43 1.90 6.96
CA GLY A 74 13.09 1.60 8.22
C GLY A 74 13.74 0.21 8.20
N TYR A 75 14.35 -0.19 9.32
CA TYR A 75 14.97 -1.52 9.50
C TYR A 75 16.03 -1.89 8.45
N GLY A 76 16.71 -0.89 7.86
CA GLY A 76 17.69 -1.11 6.79
C GLY A 76 17.09 -1.47 5.43
N LEU A 77 15.76 -1.34 5.26
CA LEU A 77 15.04 -1.71 4.04
C LEU A 77 14.59 -0.49 3.24
N ARG A 78 14.50 -0.66 1.93
CA ARG A 78 13.97 0.31 0.96
C ARG A 78 13.06 -0.42 -0.02
N CYS A 79 11.95 0.20 -0.42
CA CYS A 79 11.16 -0.26 -1.56
C CYS A 79 11.39 0.62 -2.78
N ARG A 80 11.26 0.02 -3.97
CA ARG A 80 11.03 0.70 -5.24
C ARG A 80 9.85 0.01 -5.92
N GLY A 81 8.87 0.77 -6.38
CA GLY A 81 7.66 0.22 -6.98
C GLY A 81 7.06 1.14 -8.03
N TYR A 82 6.09 0.60 -8.75
CA TYR A 82 5.40 1.22 -9.88
C TYR A 82 3.94 0.74 -9.87
N MET A 83 3.01 1.64 -10.14
CA MET A 83 1.61 1.31 -10.40
C MET A 83 1.12 2.23 -11.51
N ASN A 84 0.42 1.66 -12.50
CA ASN A 84 -0.19 2.44 -13.57
C ASN A 84 -1.44 3.19 -13.07
N SER A 85 -1.93 4.11 -13.89
CA SER A 85 -3.11 4.92 -13.56
C SER A 85 -4.46 4.30 -13.97
N SER A 86 -4.47 3.17 -14.69
CA SER A 86 -5.68 2.53 -15.19
C SER A 86 -6.38 1.61 -14.18
N GLY A 87 -7.65 1.30 -14.45
CA GLY A 87 -8.41 0.24 -13.78
C GLY A 87 -7.97 -1.16 -14.16
#